data_AF-A0A3N4SEP6-F1
#
_entry.id   AF-A0A3N4SEP6-F1
#
_cell.length_a   1.000
_cell.length_b   1.000
_cell.length_c   1.000
_cell.angle_alpha   90.00
_cell.angle_beta   90.00
_cell.angle_gamma   90.00
#
_symmetry.space_group_name_H-M   'P 1'
#
loop_
_entity.id
_entity.type
_entity.pdbx_description
1 polymer ?
#
loop_
_entity_poly.entity_id
_entity_poly.type
_entity_poly.pdbx_seq_one_letter_code
_entity_poly.pdbx_strand_id
1 'polypeptide(L)' 'MKPYDLPDATWLTRAQHSGWACVFCRAPLSKGAVKAGRAEGMIGAHDMSIDVYACPSCALQLGLIERLPEGAPR' A
#
# COMPACT_ATOMS: atom_id res chain seq x y z
N MET A 1 -13.22 -12.26 -0.50
CA MET A 1 -12.33 -11.16 -0.96
C MET A 1 -11.18 -11.78 -1.72
N LYS A 2 -10.91 -11.35 -2.96
CA LYS A 2 -9.70 -11.79 -3.68
C LYS A 2 -8.49 -11.22 -2.94
N PRO A 3 -7.40 -11.99 -2.73
CA PRO A 3 -6.13 -11.39 -2.35
C PRO A 3 -5.76 -10.39 -3.45
N TYR A 4 -5.43 -9.18 -3.07
CA TYR A 4 -4.96 -8.18 -4.03
C TYR A 4 -3.49 -8.40 -4.26
N ASP A 5 -3.12 -8.63 -5.51
CA ASP A 5 -1.72 -8.71 -5.90
C ASP A 5 -1.08 -7.32 -5.78
N LEU A 6 0.05 -7.28 -5.07
CA LEU A 6 0.86 -6.07 -5.03
C LEU A 6 1.51 -5.86 -6.40
N PRO A 7 1.61 -4.60 -6.86
CA PRO A 7 2.38 -4.29 -8.05
C PRO A 7 3.85 -4.69 -7.85
N ASP A 8 4.50 -5.09 -8.94
CA ASP A 8 5.94 -5.32 -8.96
C ASP A 8 6.69 -4.02 -8.58
N ALA A 9 7.69 -4.15 -7.70
CA ALA A 9 8.45 -3.03 -7.17
C ALA A 9 9.14 -2.20 -8.28
N THR A 10 9.50 -2.85 -9.40
CA THR A 10 10.15 -2.19 -10.54
C THR A 10 9.21 -1.31 -11.35
N TRP A 11 7.89 -1.46 -11.18
CA TRP A 11 6.87 -0.65 -11.86
C TRP A 11 6.37 0.50 -10.99
N LEU A 12 6.85 0.60 -9.75
CA LEU A 12 6.47 1.65 -8.83
C LEU A 12 7.06 2.99 -9.28
N THR A 13 6.25 4.03 -9.19
CA THR A 13 6.77 5.40 -9.25
C THR A 13 7.66 5.65 -8.04
N ARG A 14 8.62 6.59 -8.16
CA ARG A 14 9.49 6.99 -7.03
C ARG A 14 8.71 7.32 -5.77
N ALA A 15 7.57 8.01 -5.90
CA ALA A 15 6.74 8.38 -4.75
C ALA A 15 6.15 7.14 -4.04
N GLN A 16 5.71 6.13 -4.79
CA GLN A 16 5.21 4.87 -4.21
C GLN A 16 6.34 4.08 -3.57
N HIS A 17 7.49 3.99 -4.25
CA HIS A 17 8.67 3.30 -3.75
C HIS A 17 9.23 3.93 -2.46
N SER A 18 9.09 5.24 -2.29
CA SER A 18 9.50 5.92 -1.05
C SER A 18 8.43 5.89 0.06
N GLY A 19 7.25 5.32 -0.19
CA GLY A 19 6.13 5.31 0.76
C GLY A 19 5.35 6.64 0.86
N TRP A 20 5.55 7.56 -0.09
CA TRP A 20 4.87 8.86 -0.14
C TRP A 20 3.57 8.84 -0.94
N ALA A 21 3.32 7.77 -1.70
CA ALA A 21 2.12 7.61 -2.50
C ALA A 21 1.53 6.20 -2.35
N CYS A 22 0.21 6.11 -2.45
CA CYS A 22 -0.51 4.86 -2.36
C CYS A 22 -0.06 3.92 -3.49
N VAL A 23 0.26 2.68 -3.13
CA VAL A 23 0.69 1.65 -4.09
C VAL A 23 -0.37 1.34 -5.15
N PHE A 24 -1.65 1.50 -4.83
CA PHE A 24 -2.76 1.19 -5.73
C PHE A 24 -3.22 2.38 -6.58
N CYS A 25 -3.48 3.53 -5.95
CA CYS A 25 -4.09 4.69 -6.64
C CYS A 25 -3.15 5.89 -6.86
N ARG A 26 -1.88 5.81 -6.40
CA ARG A 26 -0.87 6.88 -6.49
C ARG A 26 -1.20 8.17 -5.72
N ALA A 27 -2.31 8.20 -4.98
CA ALA A 27 -2.65 9.35 -4.14
C ALA A 27 -1.56 9.60 -3.09
N PRO A 28 -1.23 10.87 -2.79
CA PRO A 28 -0.24 11.20 -1.77
C PRO A 28 -0.66 10.64 -0.42
N LEU A 29 0.28 10.00 0.27
CA LEU A 29 0.10 9.48 1.60
C LEU A 29 0.49 10.54 2.61
N SER A 30 -0.30 10.63 3.68
CA SER A 30 0.00 11.46 4.83
C SER A 30 -0.23 10.64 6.10
N LYS A 31 -1.11 11.09 7.00
CA LYS A 31 -1.44 10.34 8.21
C LYS A 31 -2.43 9.21 7.88
N GLY A 32 -2.29 8.08 8.58
CA GLY A 32 -3.19 6.93 8.45
C GLY A 32 -2.90 6.02 7.25
N ALA A 33 -1.74 6.13 6.61
CA ALA A 33 -1.30 5.14 5.62
C ALA A 33 -1.17 3.75 6.27
N VAL A 34 -1.63 2.73 5.57
CA VAL A 34 -1.63 1.35 6.05
C VAL A 34 -0.58 0.56 5.28
N LYS A 35 0.21 -0.27 5.98
CA LYS A 35 1.14 -1.18 5.31
C LYS A 35 0.35 -2.19 4.47
N ALA A 36 0.53 -2.16 3.16
CA ALA A 36 -0.13 -3.07 2.23
C ALA A 36 0.63 -4.38 2.05
N GLY A 37 1.93 -4.38 2.30
CA GLY A 37 2.81 -5.54 2.25
C GLY A 37 4.17 -5.18 1.66
N ARG A 38 4.88 -6.18 1.13
CA ARG A 38 6.16 -6.01 0.45
C ARG A 38 5.95 -6.25 -1.04
N ALA A 39 6.11 -5.19 -1.84
CA ALA A 39 6.17 -5.34 -3.29
C ALA A 39 7.52 -5.98 -3.64
N GLU A 40 7.48 -7.07 -4.39
CA GLU A 40 8.68 -7.78 -4.85
C GLU A 40 9.11 -7.27 -6.23
N GLY A 41 10.40 -7.27 -6.50
CA GLY A 41 10.92 -6.94 -7.82
C GLY A 41 12.44 -6.99 -7.89
N MET A 42 12.97 -7.30 -9.07
CA MET A 42 14.41 -7.35 -9.33
C MET A 42 14.79 -6.61 -10.60
N ILE A 43 15.89 -5.85 -10.54
CA ILE A 43 16.52 -5.24 -11.72
C ILE A 43 17.93 -5.83 -11.86
N GLY A 44 18.09 -6.75 -12.81
CA GLY A 44 19.32 -7.55 -12.92
C GLY A 44 19.55 -8.35 -11.63
N ALA A 45 20.68 -8.13 -10.97
CA ALA A 45 21.02 -8.76 -9.69
C ALA A 45 20.63 -7.93 -8.45
N HIS A 46 19.97 -6.78 -8.63
CA HIS A 46 19.57 -5.89 -7.54
C HIS A 46 18.14 -6.19 -7.10
N ASP A 47 17.98 -6.54 -5.83
CA ASP A 47 16.67 -6.65 -5.16
C ASP A 47 16.11 -5.25 -4.91
N MET A 48 14.96 -4.96 -5.53
CA MET A 48 14.22 -3.71 -5.41
C MET A 48 13.01 -3.83 -4.48
N SER A 49 12.85 -4.97 -3.81
CA SER A 49 11.67 -5.25 -3.00
C SER A 49 11.57 -4.30 -1.81
N ILE A 50 10.40 -3.70 -1.64
CA ILE A 50 10.17 -2.67 -0.63
C ILE A 50 8.80 -2.77 0.01
N ASP A 51 8.71 -2.34 1.26
CA ASP A 51 7.43 -2.16 1.93
C ASP A 51 6.64 -1.02 1.28
N VAL A 52 5.40 -1.32 0.94
CA VAL A 52 4.49 -0.40 0.26
C VAL A 52 3.24 -0.16 1.09
N TYR A 53 2.63 1.01 0.85
CA TYR A 53 1.56 1.52 1.69
C TYR A 53 0.32 1.87 0.87
N ALA A 54 -0.85 1.67 1.47
CA ALA A 54 -2.14 2.03 0.93
C ALA A 54 -2.71 3.26 1.65
N CYS A 55 -3.44 4.11 0.92
CA CYS A 55 -4.27 5.12 1.55
C CYS A 55 -5.45 4.45 2.26
N PRO A 56 -6.09 5.10 3.26
CA PRO A 56 -7.21 4.51 4.01
C PRO A 56 -8.34 3.97 3.13
N SER A 57 -8.70 4.70 2.05
CA SER A 57 -9.77 4.29 1.14
C SER A 57 -9.44 2.99 0.40
N CYS A 58 -8.22 2.88 -0.15
CA CYS A 58 -7.76 1.61 -0.74
C CYS A 58 -7.65 0.54 0.34
N ALA A 59 -7.06 0.83 1.49
CA ALA A 59 -6.91 -0.14 2.56
C ALA A 59 -8.25 -0.76 3.00
N LEU A 60 -9.32 0.04 3.10
CA LEU A 60 -10.69 -0.44 3.37
C LEU A 60 -11.25 -1.29 2.24
N GLN A 61 -11.17 -0.81 0.99
CA GLN A 61 -11.68 -1.54 -0.18
C GLN A 61 -10.97 -2.89 -0.37
N LEU A 62 -9.70 -2.94 0.01
CA LEU A 62 -8.87 -4.11 -0.11
C LEU A 62 -8.91 -5.04 1.11
N GLY A 63 -9.57 -4.63 2.19
CA GLY A 63 -9.64 -5.40 3.44
C GLY A 63 -8.32 -5.43 4.25
N LEU A 64 -7.41 -4.48 4.00
CA LEU A 64 -6.16 -4.34 4.77
C LEU A 64 -6.41 -3.73 6.17
N ILE A 65 -7.51 -2.99 6.31
CA ILE A 65 -8.04 -2.54 7.59
C ILE A 65 -9.55 -2.76 7.60
N GLU A 66 -10.07 -3.00 8.79
CA GLU A 66 -11.50 -2.96 9.04
C GLU A 66 -11.93 -1.52 9.30
N ARG A 67 -13.11 -1.14 8.80
CA ARG A 67 -13.74 0.12 9.21
C ARG A 67 -14.11 -0.05 10.68
N LEU A 68 -13.48 0.71 11.58
CA LEU A 68 -13.95 0.79 12.96
C LEU A 68 -15.45 1.16 12.91
N PRO A 69 -16.33 0.45 13.63
CA PRO A 69 -17.74 0.79 13.64
C PRO A 69 -17.89 2.22 14.14
N GLU A 70 -18.56 3.06 13.36
CA GLU A 70 -18.90 4.43 13.72
C GLU A 70 -19.82 4.39 14.94
N GLY A 71 -19.25 4.49 16.15
CA GLY A 71 -20.04 4.59 17.38
C GLY A 71 -19.60 3.80 18.62
N ALA A 72 -18.35 3.34 18.75
CA ALA A 72 -17.89 2.78 20.03
C ALA A 72 -17.81 3.89 21.11
N PRO A 73 -18.63 3.86 22.18
CA PRO A 73 -18.48 4.79 23.29
C PRO A 73 -17.17 4.51 24.04
N ARG A 74 -16.55 5.59 24.54
CA ARG A 74 -15.33 5.56 25.39
C ARG A 74 -15.58 4.91 26.74
#